data_AF-Q3LBL0-F1
#
_entry.id   AF-Q3LBL0-F1
#
_cell.length_a   1.000
_cell.length_b   1.000
_cell.length_c   1.000
_cell.angle_alpha   90.00
_cell.angle_beta   90.00
_cell.angle_gamma   90.00
#
_symmetry.space_group_name_H-M   'P 1'
#
loop_
_entity.id
_entity.type
_entity.pdbx_description
1 polymer ?
#
loop_
_entity_poly.entity_id
_entity_poly.type
_entity_poly.pdbx_seq_one_letter_code
_entity_poly.pdbx_strand_id
1 'polypeptide(L)'
;MYLKEIGRISLLSSSEELKRSIAVFVGKKARQLMDQFKAQEIILTEQEIKDLEFKIQQAQLAKDSLVESNYRLVVSIAKRYIGRGILFLDLIQEGNMGLMRAVDKFDYQK
;
A
#
# COMPACT_ATOMS: atom_id res chain seq x y z
N MET A 1 5.45 7.84 -21.02
CA MET A 1 5.17 8.64 -19.82
C MET A 1 5.44 7.81 -18.56
N TYR A 2 4.71 6.72 -18.33
CA TYR A 2 4.80 5.84 -17.15
C TYR A 2 6.22 5.40 -16.72
N LEU A 3 7.04 4.82 -17.61
CA LEU A 3 8.39 4.34 -17.25
C LEU A 3 9.33 5.46 -16.77
N LYS A 4 9.13 6.69 -17.24
CA LYS A 4 9.91 7.86 -16.83
C LYS A 4 9.50 8.35 -15.43
N GLU A 5 8.24 8.19 -15.06
CA GLU A 5 7.70 8.58 -13.76
C GLU A 5 8.17 7.64 -12.66
N ILE A 6 8.04 6.32 -12.85
CA ILE A 6 8.50 5.32 -11.85
C ILE A 6 10.03 5.34 -11.64
N GLY A 7 10.78 5.82 -12.65
CA GLY A 7 12.22 6.02 -12.57
C GLY A 7 12.64 7.21 -11.69
N ARG A 8 11.69 8.09 -11.32
CA ARG A 8 11.92 9.22 -10.41
C ARG A 8 11.58 8.90 -8.96
N ILE A 9 10.81 7.85 -8.72
CA ILE A 9 10.45 7.40 -7.37
C ILE A 9 11.70 6.80 -6.72
N SER A 10 12.08 7.33 -5.56
CA SER A 10 13.20 6.81 -4.78
C SER A 10 12.87 5.42 -4.24
N LEU A 11 13.88 4.54 -4.23
CA LEU A 11 13.77 3.27 -3.52
C LEU A 11 13.76 3.54 -2.01
N LEU A 12 12.92 2.84 -1.29
CA LEU A 12 12.91 2.90 0.17
C LEU A 12 14.07 2.07 0.73
N SER A 13 14.70 2.57 1.78
CA SER A 13 15.58 1.75 2.62
C SER A 13 14.75 0.78 3.46
N SER A 14 15.35 -0.32 3.93
CA SER A 14 14.67 -1.28 4.82
C SER A 14 14.07 -0.63 6.07
N SER A 15 14.72 0.43 6.59
CA SER A 15 14.21 1.18 7.74
C SER A 15 12.94 1.99 7.41
N GLU A 16 12.86 2.53 6.19
CA GLU A 16 11.70 3.27 5.72
C GLU A 16 10.55 2.32 5.38
N GLU A 17 10.85 1.18 4.74
CA GLU A 17 9.88 0.12 4.50
C GLU A 17 9.25 -0.37 5.81
N LEU A 18 10.05 -0.60 6.84
CA LEU A 18 9.55 -0.99 8.16
C LEU A 18 8.64 0.09 8.75
N LYS A 19 9.05 1.36 8.74
CA LYS A 19 8.24 2.47 9.25
C LYS A 19 6.89 2.58 8.54
N ARG A 20 6.89 2.46 7.21
CA ARG A 20 5.67 2.52 6.40
C ARG A 20 4.78 1.31 6.67
N SER A 21 5.36 0.13 6.79
CA SER A 21 4.62 -1.10 7.09
C SER A 21 3.94 -1.04 8.48
N ILE A 22 4.63 -0.49 9.48
CA ILE A 22 4.04 -0.22 10.81
C ILE A 22 2.86 0.77 10.68
N ALA A 23 3.02 1.85 9.91
CA ALA A 23 1.93 2.81 9.71
C ALA A 23 0.71 2.17 9.03
N VAL A 24 0.90 1.34 8.00
CA VAL A 24 -0.17 0.57 7.35
C VAL A 24 -0.87 -0.34 8.37
N PHE A 25 -0.11 -1.06 9.21
CA PHE A 25 -0.66 -1.93 10.24
C PHE A 25 -1.50 -1.15 11.26
N VAL A 26 -0.99 -0.02 11.77
CA VAL A 26 -1.70 0.84 12.72
C VAL A 26 -3.00 1.37 12.11
N GLY A 27 -2.99 1.83 10.85
CA GLY A 27 -4.21 2.28 10.19
C GLY A 27 -5.22 1.18 9.93
N LYS A 28 -4.78 -0.06 9.69
CA LYS A 28 -5.68 -1.22 9.58
C LYS A 28 -6.38 -1.49 10.91
N LYS A 29 -5.65 -1.42 12.03
CA LYS A 29 -6.25 -1.50 13.37
C LYS A 29 -7.19 -0.33 13.64
N ALA A 30 -6.81 0.89 13.25
CA ALA A 30 -7.66 2.06 13.41
C ALA A 30 -8.97 1.94 12.62
N ARG A 31 -8.91 1.41 11.40
CA ARG A 31 -10.10 1.13 10.58
C ARG A 31 -11.01 0.09 11.23
N GLN A 32 -10.45 -0.99 11.78
CA GLN A 32 -11.24 -1.99 12.52
C GLN A 32 -12.00 -1.37 13.70
N LEU A 33 -11.34 -0.52 14.49
CA LEU A 33 -12.00 0.19 15.59
C LEU A 33 -13.09 1.15 15.09
N MET A 34 -12.83 1.86 13.99
CA MET A 34 -13.82 2.75 13.39
C MET A 34 -15.05 2.00 12.87
N ASP A 35 -14.85 0.80 12.31
CA ASP A 35 -15.94 -0.05 11.84
C ASP A 35 -16.77 -0.60 13.01
N GLN A 36 -16.12 -0.99 14.12
CA GLN A 36 -16.80 -1.39 15.37
C GLN A 36 -17.60 -0.24 15.99
N PHE A 37 -17.05 0.98 15.96
CA PHE A 37 -17.76 2.19 16.40
C PHE A 37 -19.01 2.45 15.56
N LYS A 38 -18.90 2.35 14.23
CA LYS A 38 -20.05 2.48 13.32
C LYS A 38 -21.10 1.39 13.51
N ALA A 39 -20.66 0.18 13.88
CA ALA A 39 -21.53 -0.94 14.25
C ALA A 39 -22.15 -0.79 15.65
N GLN A 40 -21.85 0.30 16.39
CA GLN A 40 -22.31 0.56 17.76
C GLN A 40 -21.82 -0.48 18.78
N GLU A 41 -20.75 -1.22 18.47
CA GLU A 41 -20.14 -2.20 19.39
C GLU A 41 -19.26 -1.53 20.45
N ILE A 42 -18.71 -0.35 20.13
CA ILE A 42 -17.87 0.45 21.02
C ILE A 42 -18.32 1.91 21.00
N ILE A 43 -18.05 2.63 22.08
CA ILE A 43 -18.25 4.07 22.17
C ILE A 43 -16.89 4.73 22.11
N LEU A 44 -16.74 5.71 21.22
CA LEU A 44 -15.53 6.51 21.08
C LEU A 44 -15.85 7.98 21.35
N THR A 45 -14.90 8.68 21.94
CA THR A 45 -14.93 10.13 22.07
C THR A 45 -14.63 10.81 20.74
N GLU A 46 -15.02 12.08 20.59
CA GLU A 46 -14.70 12.87 19.40
C GLU A 46 -13.18 12.95 19.14
N GLN A 47 -12.39 13.01 20.22
CA GLN A 47 -10.93 13.05 20.12
C GLN A 47 -10.35 11.73 19.60
N GLU A 48 -10.89 10.59 20.03
CA GLU A 48 -10.47 9.27 19.53
C GLU A 48 -10.87 9.08 18.06
N ILE A 49 -12.07 9.54 17.67
CA ILE A 49 -12.50 9.50 16.27
C ILE A 49 -11.51 10.26 15.37
N LYS A 50 -11.16 11.50 15.75
CA LYS A 50 -10.19 12.33 15.01
C LYS A 50 -8.80 11.66 14.91
N ASP A 51 -8.34 11.04 16.00
CA ASP A 51 -7.06 10.32 16.00
C ASP A 51 -7.08 9.06 15.11
N LEU A 52 -8.18 8.30 15.12
CA LEU A 52 -8.35 7.15 14.24
C LEU A 52 -8.39 7.56 12.77
N GLU A 53 -9.13 8.62 12.43
CA GLU A 53 -9.17 9.17 11.06
C GLU A 53 -7.78 9.59 10.59
N PHE A 54 -7.02 10.28 11.44
CA PHE A 54 -5.64 10.66 11.15
C PHE A 54 -4.76 9.43 10.88
N LYS A 55 -4.83 8.40 11.73
CA LYS A 55 -4.09 7.15 11.54
C LYS A 55 -4.46 6.43 10.24
N ILE A 56 -5.74 6.43 9.87
CA ILE A 56 -6.22 5.85 8.61
C ILE A 56 -5.63 6.60 7.41
N GLN A 57 -5.62 7.93 7.45
CA GLN A 57 -5.05 8.75 6.38
C GLN A 57 -3.54 8.52 6.24
N GLN A 58 -2.80 8.51 7.35
CA GLN A 58 -1.35 8.24 7.35
C GLN A 58 -1.03 6.85 6.80
N ALA A 59 -1.84 5.86 7.14
CA ALA A 59 -1.69 4.51 6.61
C ALA A 59 -1.93 4.43 5.10
N GLN A 60 -2.89 5.19 4.57
CA GLN A 60 -3.12 5.25 3.12
C GLN A 60 -1.90 5.83 2.40
N LEU A 61 -1.38 6.96 2.87
CA LEU A 61 -0.15 7.56 2.32
C LEU A 61 1.05 6.61 2.41
N ALA A 62 1.16 5.87 3.53
CA ALA A 62 2.23 4.91 3.70
C ALA A 62 2.11 3.71 2.75
N LYS A 63 0.88 3.23 2.53
CA LYS A 63 0.57 2.18 1.56
C LYS A 63 0.93 2.62 0.14
N ASP A 64 0.51 3.81 -0.26
CA ASP A 64 0.79 4.35 -1.60
C ASP A 64 2.31 4.45 -1.83
N SER A 65 3.05 4.96 -0.83
CA SER A 65 4.51 5.02 -0.85
C SER A 65 5.18 3.64 -0.98
N LEU A 66 4.65 2.59 -0.32
CA LEU A 66 5.16 1.22 -0.43
C LEU A 66 4.88 0.62 -1.81
N VAL A 67 3.71 0.88 -2.39
CA VAL A 67 3.36 0.41 -3.74
C VAL A 67 4.24 1.11 -4.77
N GLU A 68 4.36 2.43 -4.67
CA GLU A 68 5.14 3.27 -5.57
C GLU A 68 6.62 2.90 -5.63
N SER A 69 7.24 2.63 -4.48
CA SER A 69 8.64 2.21 -4.41
C SER A 69 8.89 0.87 -5.10
N ASN A 70 7.84 0.06 -5.24
CA ASN A 70 7.89 -1.29 -5.82
C ASN A 70 7.42 -1.36 -7.29
N TYR A 71 7.01 -0.25 -7.93
CA TYR A 71 6.65 -0.28 -9.36
C TYR A 71 7.79 -0.75 -10.27
N ARG A 72 9.04 -0.47 -9.91
CA ARG A 72 10.21 -0.96 -10.67
C ARG A 72 10.32 -2.48 -10.64
N LEU A 73 9.95 -3.11 -9.52
CA LEU A 73 9.90 -4.56 -9.39
C LEU A 73 8.82 -5.15 -10.29
N VAL A 74 7.63 -4.54 -10.33
CA VAL A 74 6.55 -4.98 -11.23
C VAL A 74 7.02 -4.94 -12.69
N VAL A 75 7.64 -3.83 -13.10
CA VAL A 75 8.17 -3.68 -14.47
C VAL A 75 9.28 -4.71 -14.77
N SER A 76 10.18 -5.00 -13.82
CA SER A 76 11.25 -5.97 -14.04
C SER A 76 10.70 -7.40 -14.21
N ILE A 77 9.64 -7.76 -13.48
CA ILE A 77 8.94 -9.04 -13.62
C ILE A 77 8.14 -9.09 -14.93
N ALA A 78 7.36 -8.05 -15.24
CA ALA A 78 6.51 -7.99 -16.43
C ALA A 78 7.30 -8.14 -17.74
N LYS A 79 8.55 -7.64 -17.79
CA LYS A 79 9.44 -7.81 -18.95
C LYS A 79 9.65 -9.27 -19.37
N ARG A 80 9.59 -10.22 -18.42
CA ARG A 80 9.77 -11.67 -18.69
C ARG A 80 8.59 -12.30 -19.44
N TYR A 81 7.46 -11.59 -19.54
CA TYR A 81 6.22 -12.07 -20.15
C TYR A 81 5.89 -11.38 -21.47
N ILE A 82 6.77 -10.50 -21.97
CA ILE A 82 6.63 -9.85 -23.29
C ILE A 82 6.64 -10.92 -24.40
N GLY A 83 5.86 -10.69 -25.46
CA GLY A 83 5.81 -11.56 -26.64
C GLY A 83 4.86 -12.76 -26.52
N ARG A 84 4.07 -12.84 -25.44
CA ARG A 84 3.10 -13.92 -25.20
C ARG A 84 1.65 -13.57 -25.58
N GLY A 85 1.46 -12.59 -26.46
CA GLY A 85 0.13 -12.15 -26.91
C GLY A 85 -0.60 -11.18 -25.97
N ILE A 86 0.03 -10.72 -24.88
CA ILE A 86 -0.50 -9.70 -23.97
C ILE A 86 0.34 -8.42 -24.13
N LEU A 87 -0.31 -7.25 -24.15
CA LEU A 87 0.39 -5.97 -24.23
C LEU A 87 1.21 -5.73 -22.96
N PHE A 88 2.38 -5.12 -23.12
CA PHE A 88 3.30 -4.88 -21.99
C PHE A 88 2.68 -3.99 -20.90
N LEU A 89 1.87 -3.00 -21.28
CA LEU A 89 1.16 -2.16 -20.33
C LEU A 89 0.11 -2.95 -19.53
N ASP A 90 -0.59 -3.89 -20.16
CA ASP A 90 -1.58 -4.73 -19.46
C ASP A 90 -0.91 -5.66 -18.44
N LEU A 91 0.25 -6.24 -18.79
CA LEU A 91 1.08 -7.02 -17.86
C LEU A 91 1.52 -6.19 -16.64
N ILE A 92 1.88 -4.93 -16.86
CA ILE A 92 2.23 -4.00 -15.79
C ILE A 92 1.01 -3.72 -14.91
N GLN A 93 -0.17 -3.47 -15.50
CA GLN A 93 -1.37 -3.18 -14.72
C GLN A 93 -1.80 -4.37 -13.86
N GLU A 94 -1.78 -5.59 -14.42
CA GLU A 94 -2.05 -6.80 -13.64
C GLU A 94 -1.03 -6.97 -12.50
N GLY A 95 0.25 -6.75 -12.80
CA GLY A 95 1.30 -6.78 -11.78
C GLY A 95 1.12 -5.73 -10.68
N ASN A 96 0.69 -4.51 -11.02
CA ASN A 96 0.39 -3.45 -10.06
C ASN A 96 -0.82 -3.81 -9.18
N MET A 97 -1.86 -4.41 -9.75
CA MET A 97 -2.98 -4.95 -8.97
C MET A 97 -2.53 -6.05 -8.01
N GLY A 98 -1.66 -6.95 -8.47
CA GLY A 98 -1.03 -7.96 -7.62
C GLY A 98 -0.22 -7.34 -6.47
N LEU A 99 0.58 -6.32 -6.76
CA LEU A 99 1.39 -5.59 -5.79
C LEU A 99 0.52 -4.92 -4.72
N MET A 100 -0.53 -4.19 -5.12
CA MET A 100 -1.46 -3.55 -4.17
C MET A 100 -2.08 -4.57 -3.20
N ARG A 101 -2.53 -5.73 -3.72
CA ARG A 101 -3.07 -6.82 -2.90
C ARG A 101 -2.01 -7.44 -1.97
N ALA A 102 -0.76 -7.52 -2.43
CA ALA A 102 0.35 -8.02 -1.63
C ALA A 102 0.65 -7.09 -0.44
N VAL A 103 0.68 -5.77 -0.68
CA VAL A 103 0.87 -4.76 0.38
C VAL A 103 -0.25 -4.81 1.41
N ASP A 104 -1.52 -5.02 1.00
CA ASP A 104 -2.65 -5.17 1.93
C ASP A 104 -2.56 -6.39 2.86
N LYS A 105 -1.85 -7.42 2.42
CA LYS A 105 -1.68 -8.69 3.13
C LYS A 105 -0.30 -8.83 3.79
N PHE A 106 0.61 -7.88 3.55
CA PHE A 106 1.96 -7.94 4.05
C PHE A 106 1.96 -7.91 5.58
N ASP A 107 2.69 -8.85 6.17
CA ASP A 107 2.89 -8.96 7.60
C ASP A 107 4.33 -8.55 7.91
N TYR A 108 4.50 -7.36 8.47
CA TYR A 108 5.83 -6.80 8.75
C TYR A 108 6.54 -7.49 9.92
N GLN A 109 5.86 -8.40 10.64
CA GLN A 109 6.42 -9.14 11.76
C GLN A 109 7.05 -10.48 11.35
N LYS A 110 6.92 -10.87 10.08
CA LYS A 110 7.49 -12.09 9.49
C LYS A 110 8.71 -11.78 8.64
#